data_AF-K7YXT4-F1
#
_entry.id   AF-K7YXT4-F1
#
_cell.length_a   1.000
_cell.length_b   1.000
_cell.length_c   1.000
_cell.angle_alpha   90.00
_cell.angle_beta   90.00
_cell.angle_gamma   90.00
#
_symmetry.space_group_name_H-M   'P 1'
#
loop_
_entity.id
_entity.type
_entity.pdbx_description
1 polymer ?
#
loop_
_entity_poly.entity_id
_entity_poly.type
_entity_poly.pdbx_seq_one_letter_code
_entity_poly.pdbx_strand_id
1 'polypeptide(L)'
;KKHSAILSAPQSDEKTKQELEDLMADIKKNANRVRGKLKGIEQNIEQEEQQNKSSADLRIRKTQHSTLSRKFVEVMTEYNRTQTDYRERCKGRIQRQLEITGRATTNEELEDMLEQGNPAVFTQGIIMETQQAKQTLADIEARHADIMKLETSIKELHDMFME
;
A
#
# COMPACT_ATOMS: atom_id res chain seq x y z
N LYS A 1 -8.21 -10.60 -1.03
CA LYS A 1 -9.50 -10.86 -1.75
C LYS A 1 -9.99 -9.64 -2.55
N LYS A 2 -10.13 -8.44 -1.95
CA LYS A 2 -10.57 -7.21 -2.67
C LYS A 2 -9.66 -6.80 -3.85
N HIS A 3 -8.34 -6.77 -3.63
CA HIS A 3 -7.36 -6.58 -4.71
C HIS A 3 -7.57 -7.50 -5.93
N SER A 4 -7.89 -8.77 -5.69
CA SER A 4 -8.14 -9.72 -6.77
C SER A 4 -9.44 -9.42 -7.53
N ALA A 5 -10.48 -8.96 -6.83
CA ALA A 5 -11.77 -8.62 -7.42
C ALA A 5 -11.66 -7.37 -8.31
N ILE A 6 -10.86 -6.38 -7.88
CA ILE A 6 -10.60 -5.17 -8.67
C ILE A 6 -9.82 -5.52 -9.94
N LEU A 7 -8.84 -6.43 -9.85
CA LEU A 7 -8.04 -6.84 -11.01
C LEU A 7 -8.73 -7.84 -11.94
N SER A 8 -9.85 -8.46 -11.53
CA SER A 8 -10.54 -9.44 -12.38
C SER A 8 -11.47 -8.82 -13.42
N ALA A 9 -11.78 -7.52 -13.32
CA ALA A 9 -12.64 -6.80 -14.24
C ALA A 9 -11.89 -5.61 -14.88
N PRO A 10 -12.13 -5.28 -16.17
CA PRO A 10 -11.57 -4.09 -16.82
C PRO A 10 -12.03 -2.80 -16.11
N GLN A 11 -13.35 -2.72 -15.83
CA GLN A 11 -13.95 -1.74 -14.96
C GLN A 11 -14.38 -2.42 -13.66
N SER A 12 -13.64 -2.15 -12.59
CA SER A 12 -14.00 -2.62 -11.25
C SER A 12 -15.17 -1.82 -10.70
N ASP A 13 -16.11 -2.52 -10.07
CA ASP A 13 -17.23 -1.94 -9.33
C ASP A 13 -16.77 -0.89 -8.31
N GLU A 14 -17.39 0.30 -8.36
CA GLU A 14 -17.01 1.45 -7.53
C GLU A 14 -17.20 1.16 -6.05
N LYS A 15 -18.20 0.34 -5.70
CA LYS A 15 -18.39 -0.11 -4.32
C LYS A 15 -17.21 -0.95 -3.84
N THR A 16 -16.66 -1.82 -4.68
CA THR A 16 -15.49 -2.64 -4.32
C THR A 16 -14.23 -1.78 -4.12
N LYS A 17 -14.07 -0.69 -4.89
CA LYS A 17 -13.00 0.30 -4.69
C LYS A 17 -13.17 1.04 -3.36
N GLN A 18 -14.36 1.56 -3.09
CA GLN A 18 -14.63 2.27 -1.83
C GLN A 18 -14.36 1.37 -0.62
N GLU A 19 -14.81 0.11 -0.66
CA GLU A 19 -14.54 -0.85 0.42
C GLU A 19 -13.05 -1.14 0.63
N LEU A 20 -12.23 -1.07 -0.43
CA LEU A 20 -10.78 -1.20 -0.30
C LEU A 20 -10.18 0.05 0.36
N GLU A 21 -10.61 1.23 -0.03
CA GLU A 21 -10.15 2.50 0.56
C GLU A 21 -10.50 2.59 2.04
N ASP A 22 -11.72 2.23 2.41
CA ASP A 22 -12.18 2.17 3.80
C ASP A 22 -11.31 1.21 4.62
N LEU A 23 -11.00 0.03 4.06
CA LEU A 23 -10.14 -0.95 4.72
C LEU A 23 -8.71 -0.42 4.92
N MET A 24 -8.14 0.26 3.93
CA MET A 24 -6.82 0.88 4.03
C MET A 24 -6.81 1.97 5.12
N ALA A 25 -7.84 2.81 5.16
CA ALA A 25 -8.00 3.84 6.18
C ALA A 25 -8.13 3.25 7.60
N ASP A 26 -8.90 2.17 7.74
CA ASP A 26 -9.05 1.46 9.01
C ASP A 26 -7.77 0.78 9.47
N ILE A 27 -7.01 0.18 8.56
CA ILE A 27 -5.69 -0.40 8.86
C ILE A 27 -4.76 0.70 9.37
N LYS A 28 -4.66 1.83 8.67
CA LYS A 28 -3.84 2.99 9.09
C LYS A 28 -4.23 3.49 10.48
N LYS A 29 -5.53 3.70 10.71
CA LYS A 29 -6.06 4.18 12.00
C LYS A 29 -5.73 3.21 13.13
N ASN A 30 -5.92 1.91 12.90
CA ASN A 30 -5.62 0.89 13.91
C ASN A 30 -4.11 0.76 14.16
N ALA A 31 -3.28 0.82 13.12
CA ALA A 31 -1.83 0.76 13.24
C ALA A 31 -1.29 1.93 14.07
N ASN A 32 -1.74 3.16 13.81
CA ASN A 32 -1.38 4.33 14.62
C ASN A 32 -1.81 4.20 16.08
N ARG A 33 -3.00 3.64 16.33
CA ARG A 33 -3.48 3.38 17.69
C ARG A 33 -2.63 2.34 18.41
N VAL A 34 -2.21 1.28 17.72
CA VAL A 34 -1.32 0.25 18.29
C VAL A 34 0.06 0.83 18.57
N ARG A 35 0.66 1.57 17.61
CA ARG A 35 1.93 2.29 17.80
C ARG A 35 1.89 3.19 19.03
N GLY A 36 0.86 4.04 19.15
CA GLY A 36 0.69 4.92 20.30
C GLY A 36 0.58 4.18 21.64
N LYS A 37 -0.14 3.05 21.68
CA LYS A 37 -0.24 2.23 22.88
C LYS A 37 1.08 1.54 23.24
N LEU A 38 1.81 1.02 22.26
CA LEU A 38 3.12 0.40 22.48
C LEU A 38 4.11 1.41 23.04
N LYS A 39 4.19 2.61 22.43
CA LYS A 39 5.01 3.73 22.92
C LYS A 39 4.65 4.13 24.35
N GLY A 40 3.37 4.13 24.70
CA GLY A 40 2.93 4.37 26.08
C GLY A 40 3.41 3.30 27.07
N ILE A 41 3.44 2.02 26.66
CA ILE A 41 3.99 0.94 27.49
C ILE A 41 5.51 1.10 27.64
N GLU A 42 6.21 1.41 26.56
CA GLU A 42 7.66 1.66 26.56
C GLU A 42 8.05 2.79 27.52
N GLN A 43 7.38 3.95 27.44
CA GLN A 43 7.62 5.07 28.37
C GLN A 43 7.39 4.70 29.83
N ASN A 44 6.36 3.90 30.11
CA ASN A 44 6.09 3.42 31.48
C ASN A 44 7.20 2.48 31.97
N ILE A 45 7.71 1.59 31.10
CA ILE A 45 8.84 0.71 31.42
C ILE A 45 10.07 1.55 31.77
N GLU A 46 10.42 2.54 30.94
CA GLU A 46 11.57 3.42 31.15
C GLU A 46 11.47 4.19 32.48
N GLN A 47 10.29 4.71 32.82
CA GLN A 47 10.06 5.41 34.08
C GLN A 47 10.22 4.49 35.30
N GLU A 48 9.72 3.26 35.24
CA GLU A 48 9.87 2.29 36.34
C GLU A 48 11.32 1.82 36.51
N GLU A 49 12.07 1.68 35.41
CA GLU A 49 13.50 1.37 35.44
C GLU A 49 14.33 2.47 36.11
N GLN A 50 14.05 3.73 35.81
CA GLN A 50 14.72 4.88 36.45
C GLN A 50 14.49 4.92 37.97
N GLN A 51 13.38 4.36 38.45
CA GLN A 51 13.09 4.24 39.88
C GLN A 51 13.75 3.02 40.54
N ASN A 52 14.62 2.28 39.84
CA ASN A 52 15.27 1.03 40.27
C ASN A 52 14.28 -0.05 40.76
N LYS A 53 13.04 -0.04 40.25
CA LYS A 53 12.01 -1.01 40.62
C LYS A 53 12.16 -2.30 39.81
N SER A 54 13.05 -3.20 40.23
CA SER A 54 13.10 -4.54 39.64
C SER A 54 12.00 -5.43 40.21
N SER A 55 10.82 -5.40 39.59
CA SER A 55 9.64 -6.16 40.03
C SER A 55 9.22 -7.24 39.03
N ALA A 56 8.40 -8.19 39.48
CA ALA A 56 7.74 -9.14 38.58
C ALA A 56 6.84 -8.41 37.57
N ASP A 57 6.17 -7.33 37.98
CA ASP A 57 5.31 -6.51 37.12
C ASP A 57 6.11 -5.89 35.96
N LEU A 58 7.27 -5.28 36.26
CA LEU A 58 8.14 -4.68 35.25
C LEU A 58 8.62 -5.72 34.22
N ARG A 59 8.99 -6.93 34.68
CA ARG A 59 9.38 -8.03 33.79
C ARG A 59 8.23 -8.46 32.88
N ILE A 60 7.02 -8.59 33.43
CA ILE A 60 5.82 -8.92 32.65
C ILE A 60 5.58 -7.83 31.59
N ARG A 61 5.62 -6.55 31.96
CA ARG A 61 5.43 -5.44 31.00
C ARG A 61 6.45 -5.49 29.86
N LYS A 62 7.74 -5.70 30.16
CA LYS A 62 8.80 -5.83 29.13
C LYS A 62 8.53 -6.99 28.18
N THR A 63 8.22 -8.18 28.71
CA THR A 63 7.94 -9.36 27.89
C THR A 63 6.70 -9.16 27.01
N GLN A 64 5.63 -8.58 27.56
CA GLN A 64 4.41 -8.28 26.81
C GLN A 64 4.67 -7.22 25.74
N HIS A 65 5.36 -6.13 26.07
CA HIS A 65 5.74 -5.09 25.11
C HIS A 65 6.52 -5.70 23.93
N SER A 66 7.59 -6.45 24.22
CA SER A 66 8.41 -7.10 23.19
C SER A 66 7.58 -8.04 22.29
N THR A 67 6.69 -8.84 22.89
CA THR A 67 5.84 -9.78 22.14
C THR A 67 4.84 -9.04 21.24
N LEU A 68 4.17 -8.01 21.76
CA LEU A 68 3.19 -7.22 21.02
C LEU A 68 3.86 -6.42 19.90
N SER A 69 5.03 -5.82 20.14
CA SER A 69 5.79 -5.09 19.13
C SER A 69 6.25 -6.01 18.00
N ARG A 70 6.74 -7.22 18.32
CA ARG A 70 7.09 -8.21 17.29
C ARG A 70 5.88 -8.59 16.43
N LYS A 71 4.74 -8.90 17.04
CA LYS A 71 3.50 -9.22 16.31
C LYS A 71 3.01 -8.06 15.45
N PHE A 72 3.15 -6.82 15.94
CA PHE A 72 2.78 -5.63 15.18
C PHE A 72 3.65 -5.49 13.92
N VAL A 73 4.97 -5.59 14.06
CA VAL A 73 5.91 -5.57 12.92
C VAL A 73 5.59 -6.68 11.91
N GLU A 74 5.30 -7.89 12.39
CA GLU A 74 4.96 -9.04 11.54
C GLU A 74 3.73 -8.76 10.66
N VAL A 75 2.62 -8.32 11.28
CA VAL A 75 1.38 -8.01 10.56
C VAL A 75 1.55 -6.85 9.58
N MET A 76 2.29 -5.81 9.96
CA MET A 76 2.52 -4.67 9.07
C MET A 76 3.46 -4.99 7.91
N THR A 77 4.42 -5.89 8.12
CA THR A 77 5.27 -6.44 7.04
C THR A 77 4.43 -7.22 6.04
N GLU A 78 3.50 -8.05 6.51
CA GLU A 78 2.60 -8.80 5.63
C GLU A 78 1.62 -7.88 4.88
N TYR A 79 1.15 -6.81 5.53
CA TYR A 79 0.37 -5.77 4.87
C TYR A 79 1.18 -5.06 3.77
N ASN A 80 2.43 -4.66 4.04
CA ASN A 80 3.31 -4.05 3.04
C ASN A 80 3.54 -4.99 1.84
N ARG A 81 3.83 -6.28 2.11
CA ARG A 81 3.97 -7.29 1.04
C ARG A 81 2.71 -7.38 0.18
N THR A 82 1.54 -7.38 0.80
CA THR A 82 0.25 -7.41 0.08
C THR A 82 0.06 -6.19 -0.83
N GLN A 83 0.49 -5.01 -0.37
CA GLN A 83 0.42 -3.76 -1.14
C GLN A 83 1.39 -3.79 -2.33
N THR A 84 2.65 -4.21 -2.11
CA THR A 84 3.66 -4.34 -3.16
C THR A 84 3.24 -5.36 -4.22
N ASP A 85 2.73 -6.52 -3.82
CA ASP A 85 2.22 -7.53 -4.76
C ASP A 85 1.06 -6.99 -5.60
N TYR A 86 0.22 -6.13 -5.03
CA TYR A 86 -0.89 -5.50 -5.77
C TYR A 86 -0.42 -4.40 -6.71
N ARG A 87 0.59 -3.61 -6.32
CA ARG A 87 1.27 -2.61 -7.18
C ARG A 87 1.82 -3.29 -8.44
N GLU A 88 2.59 -4.37 -8.27
CA GLU A 88 3.18 -5.11 -9.39
C GLU A 88 2.12 -5.67 -10.35
N ARG A 89 0.99 -6.15 -9.82
CA ARG A 89 -0.13 -6.59 -10.66
C ARG A 89 -0.79 -5.45 -11.42
N CYS A 90 -0.93 -4.27 -10.82
CA CYS A 90 -1.44 -3.08 -11.51
C CYS A 90 -0.48 -2.65 -12.62
N LYS A 91 0.82 -2.63 -12.35
CA LYS A 91 1.87 -2.35 -13.34
C LYS A 91 1.79 -3.33 -14.53
N GLY A 92 1.72 -4.63 -14.26
CA GLY A 92 1.59 -5.64 -15.33
C GLY A 92 0.30 -5.48 -16.15
N ARG A 93 -0.80 -5.00 -15.56
CA ARG A 93 -2.03 -4.66 -16.30
C ARG A 93 -1.82 -3.46 -17.23
N ILE A 94 -1.15 -2.42 -16.78
CA ILE A 94 -0.83 -1.24 -17.62
C ILE A 94 0.06 -1.67 -18.78
N GLN A 95 1.12 -2.45 -18.51
CA GLN A 95 2.01 -2.97 -19.56
C GLN A 95 1.23 -3.73 -20.64
N ARG A 96 0.34 -4.63 -20.22
CA ARG A 96 -0.50 -5.42 -21.13
C ARG A 96 -1.41 -4.53 -21.98
N GLN A 97 -1.95 -3.47 -21.39
CA GLN A 97 -2.82 -2.52 -22.10
C GLN A 97 -2.04 -1.69 -23.14
N LEU A 98 -0.81 -1.28 -22.81
CA LEU A 98 0.08 -0.61 -23.77
C LEU A 98 0.42 -1.53 -24.96
N GLU A 99 0.73 -2.80 -24.71
CA GLU A 99 0.98 -3.79 -25.76
C GLU A 99 -0.22 -3.95 -26.72
N ILE A 100 -1.45 -3.99 -26.19
CA ILE A 100 -2.68 -4.09 -26.99
C ILE A 100 -2.83 -2.89 -27.93
N THR A 101 -2.38 -1.70 -27.51
CA THR A 101 -2.38 -0.49 -28.33
C THR A 101 -1.20 -0.42 -29.31
N GLY A 102 -0.37 -1.45 -29.36
CA GLY A 102 0.79 -1.53 -30.26
C GLY A 102 2.05 -0.84 -29.72
N ARG A 103 2.04 -0.40 -28.45
CA ARG A 103 3.20 0.21 -27.79
C ARG A 103 3.90 -0.85 -26.93
N ALA A 104 4.99 -1.41 -27.44
CA ALA A 104 5.89 -2.21 -26.62
C ALA A 104 6.55 -1.30 -25.57
N THR A 105 6.59 -1.73 -24.31
CA THR A 105 7.16 -0.94 -23.21
C THR A 105 7.89 -1.89 -22.27
N THR A 106 9.16 -1.61 -22.03
CA THR A 106 9.98 -2.38 -21.10
C THR A 106 9.57 -2.10 -19.65
N ASN A 107 10.03 -2.94 -18.72
CA ASN A 107 9.74 -2.74 -17.30
C ASN A 107 10.34 -1.44 -16.75
N GLU A 108 11.50 -1.02 -17.25
CA GLU A 108 12.20 0.19 -16.83
C GLU A 108 11.47 1.43 -17.37
N GLU A 109 11.17 1.45 -18.67
CA GLU A 109 10.38 2.53 -19.28
C GLU A 109 9.01 2.69 -18.60
N LEU A 110 8.37 1.59 -18.20
CA LEU A 110 7.09 1.65 -17.51
C LEU A 110 7.21 2.25 -16.10
N GLU A 111 8.29 1.97 -15.36
CA GLU A 111 8.53 2.62 -14.07
C GLU A 111 8.79 4.12 -14.25
N ASP A 112 9.61 4.51 -15.22
CA ASP A 112 9.86 5.93 -15.54
C ASP A 112 8.56 6.67 -15.86
N MET A 113 7.62 6.01 -16.56
CA MET A 113 6.30 6.55 -16.86
C MET A 113 5.42 6.69 -15.61
N LEU A 114 5.51 5.75 -14.66
CA LEU A 114 4.79 5.81 -13.39
C LEU A 114 5.34 6.93 -12.49
N GLU A 115 6.67 7.07 -12.41
CA GLU A 115 7.34 8.08 -11.59
C GLU A 115 7.06 9.52 -12.04
N GLN A 116 6.81 9.73 -13.33
CA GLN A 116 6.43 11.04 -13.87
C GLN A 116 5.09 11.56 -13.33
N GLY A 117 4.22 10.67 -12.82
CA GLY A 117 2.92 11.02 -12.23
C GLY A 117 1.95 11.71 -13.20
N ASN A 118 2.24 11.70 -14.51
CA ASN A 118 1.44 12.34 -15.55
C ASN A 118 0.73 11.27 -16.40
N PRO A 119 -0.59 11.07 -16.24
CA PRO A 119 -1.34 10.08 -17.01
C PRO A 119 -1.25 10.25 -18.53
N ALA A 120 -0.98 11.47 -19.02
CA ALA A 120 -0.83 11.74 -20.45
C ALA A 120 0.35 10.98 -21.08
N VAL A 121 1.37 10.61 -20.30
CA VAL A 121 2.53 9.84 -20.79
C VAL A 121 2.11 8.49 -21.40
N PHE A 122 1.03 7.90 -20.88
CA PHE A 122 0.48 6.64 -21.38
C PHE A 122 -0.27 6.83 -22.70
N THR A 123 -0.80 8.03 -22.98
CA THR A 123 -1.55 8.34 -24.21
C THR A 123 -0.67 8.78 -25.39
N GLN A 124 0.58 9.12 -25.13
CA GLN A 124 1.47 9.65 -26.16
C GLN A 124 1.71 8.60 -27.27
N GLY A 125 1.23 8.90 -28.47
CA GLY A 125 1.36 8.02 -29.65
C GLY A 125 0.23 7.01 -29.85
N ILE A 126 -0.80 6.97 -28.98
CA ILE A 126 -1.97 6.09 -29.16
C ILE A 126 -3.03 6.82 -30.00
N ILE A 127 -3.47 6.21 -31.11
CA ILE A 127 -4.56 6.73 -31.93
C ILE A 127 -5.89 6.51 -31.19
N MET A 128 -6.44 7.57 -30.60
CA MET A 128 -7.67 7.55 -29.78
C MET A 128 -8.99 7.51 -30.58
N GLU A 129 -8.93 7.13 -31.86
CA GLU A 129 -10.09 7.17 -32.75
C GLU A 129 -11.06 6.00 -32.51
N THR A 130 -10.57 4.89 -31.94
CA THR A 130 -11.40 3.70 -31.69
C THR A 130 -11.97 3.69 -30.28
N GLN A 131 -13.18 3.14 -30.13
CA GLN A 131 -13.79 2.93 -28.81
C GLN A 131 -12.92 2.03 -27.92
N GLN A 132 -12.19 1.09 -28.53
CA GLN A 132 -11.26 0.21 -27.85
C GLN A 132 -10.08 0.99 -27.24
N ALA A 133 -9.46 1.91 -27.99
CA ALA A 133 -8.36 2.73 -27.48
C ALA A 133 -8.81 3.60 -26.28
N LYS A 134 -10.04 4.15 -26.33
CA LYS A 134 -10.62 4.91 -25.21
C LYS A 134 -10.82 4.05 -23.96
N GLN A 135 -11.30 2.81 -24.14
CA GLN A 135 -11.48 1.89 -23.03
C GLN A 135 -10.14 1.49 -22.41
N THR A 136 -9.15 1.16 -23.23
CA THR A 136 -7.79 0.84 -22.78
C THR A 136 -7.19 1.99 -21.98
N LEU A 137 -7.39 3.24 -22.41
CA LEU A 137 -6.94 4.40 -21.66
C LEU A 137 -7.61 4.51 -20.29
N ALA A 138 -8.94 4.40 -20.23
CA ALA A 138 -9.66 4.46 -18.96
C ALA A 138 -9.19 3.38 -17.97
N ASP A 139 -8.87 2.18 -18.48
CA ASP A 139 -8.31 1.10 -17.67
C ASP A 139 -6.91 1.47 -17.14
N ILE A 140 -6.03 2.04 -17.98
CA ILE A 140 -4.68 2.49 -17.59
C ILE A 140 -4.78 3.57 -16.50
N GLU A 141 -5.60 4.60 -16.70
CA GLU A 141 -5.80 5.69 -15.74
C GLU A 141 -6.30 5.16 -14.39
N ALA A 142 -7.25 4.22 -14.41
CA ALA A 142 -7.76 3.60 -13.20
C ALA A 142 -6.67 2.79 -12.46
N ARG A 143 -5.82 2.04 -13.18
CA ARG A 143 -4.71 1.29 -12.58
C ARG A 143 -3.62 2.23 -12.04
N HIS A 144 -3.31 3.31 -12.75
CA HIS A 144 -2.36 4.32 -12.33
C HIS A 144 -2.82 4.99 -11.02
N ALA A 145 -4.10 5.39 -10.94
CA ALA A 145 -4.68 5.95 -9.72
C ALA A 145 -4.58 4.99 -8.53
N ASP A 146 -4.80 3.69 -8.77
CA ASP A 146 -4.59 2.66 -7.74
C ASP A 146 -3.12 2.64 -7.29
N ILE A 147 -2.13 2.58 -8.21
CA ILE A 147 -0.70 2.58 -7.87
C ILE A 147 -0.33 3.79 -6.99
N MET A 148 -0.76 4.99 -7.34
CA MET A 148 -0.47 6.21 -6.55
C MET A 148 -0.99 6.12 -5.11
N LYS A 149 -2.17 5.53 -4.92
CA LYS A 149 -2.75 5.31 -3.58
C LYS A 149 -1.94 4.28 -2.79
N LEU A 150 -1.48 3.21 -3.43
CA LEU A 150 -0.64 2.19 -2.79
C LEU A 150 0.70 2.77 -2.38
N GLU A 151 1.36 3.54 -3.25
CA GLU A 151 2.66 4.15 -2.96
C GLU A 151 2.57 5.13 -1.78
N THR A 152 1.48 5.91 -1.72
CA THR A 152 1.19 6.74 -0.55
C THR A 152 1.05 5.89 0.71
N SER A 153 0.26 4.80 0.66
CA SER A 153 0.10 3.91 1.81
C SER A 153 1.41 3.22 2.22
N ILE A 154 2.27 2.84 1.27
CA ILE A 154 3.56 2.19 1.53
C ILE A 154 4.52 3.18 2.19
N LYS A 155 4.56 4.42 1.70
CA LYS A 155 5.38 5.48 2.29
C LYS A 155 4.98 5.77 3.73
N GLU A 156 3.68 5.89 4.00
CA GLU A 156 3.18 6.09 5.36
C GLU A 156 3.54 4.94 6.32
N LEU A 157 3.58 3.70 5.83
CA LEU A 157 4.07 2.57 6.62
C LEU A 157 5.58 2.69 6.88
N HIS A 158 6.36 3.08 5.89
CA HIS A 158 7.80 3.27 6.05
C HIS A 158 8.08 4.31 7.14
N ASP A 159 7.42 5.46 7.07
CA ASP A 159 7.53 6.53 8.08
C ASP A 159 7.14 6.03 9.48
N MET A 160 6.15 5.15 9.59
CA MET A 160 5.71 4.56 10.86
C MET A 160 6.78 3.70 11.55
N PHE A 161 7.68 3.07 10.80
CA PHE A 161 8.68 2.12 11.32
C PHE A 161 10.11 2.64 11.33
N MET A 162 10.41 3.73 10.62
CA MET A 162 11.73 4.36 10.62
C MET A 162 11.88 5.45 11.70
N GLU A 163 10.77 5.93 12.26
CA GLU A 163 10.70 6.85 13.41
C GLU A 163 10.49 6.14 14.76
#